data_AF-A0A0F0C2A1-F1
#
_entry.id   AF-A0A0F0C2A1-F1
#
_cell.length_a   1.000
_cell.length_b   1.000
_cell.length_c   1.000
_cell.angle_alpha   90.00
_cell.angle_beta   90.00
_cell.angle_gamma   90.00
#
_symmetry.space_group_name_H-M   'P 1'
#
loop_
_entity.id
_entity.type
_entity.pdbx_description
1 polymer ?
#
loop_
_entity_poly.entity_id
_entity_poly.type
_entity_poly.pdbx_seq_one_letter_code
_entity_poly.pdbx_strand_id
1 'polypeptide(L)'
;MKFLHIIPPSRRMMDTYIRMLRKNFDKDEHHFYFINECPESELDLFGYDNVQQMSGNSKWEKMKHLYTALNQADLVFWHGFIYPGRFMLFLFGNPKFLKKSVWVAWGIDLYNWKRTDKGLRHKVINALNYYCRCHLKAVIALLEPDKLYYKKIFPSKVPCYVIPYPISEESFAAMDVYRNWNSRKNGLTFVQVAHNAHTFNNHLEILEMLLPYAQENMRLFLPMSYGNDWHTSNKQYGRNITEYVEDHFPNKAYMLWRLMPQSSYTEFLWNMDIAIFNAERQNALGNILKLLYMGNKVYLTPDGPLYSYFKEKEIEVFNTKEIGTIPYSKFIERSSNTNAIDWIRKNYHPQYSIKKWKDGIEEICGCRLHYTTAFSGIEETQKDTVAKTPYYKSNYLNIMRYFSWGGLNTAKIPDAVIIGADTMGIRIAQWMLDCNKRKTTWFIKGFLDEHIESLNNTSKDYDVIGKWNEWHREPFDTLLCAIEDPNIRQKAVVYFKQRYLHSSTDTELNQSLFSEVIHPSSSVSDFATRGEGCIIGPHTFVDVGTELGDFVYINRSYIGDHTKIGNFCNIDIYCRIGCNVVIDDGITIPAGSIVPNGSHITNCLEANYLQPERGGLND
;
A
#
# COMPACT_ATOMS: atom_id res chain seq x y z
N MET A 1 38.67 0.12 0.84
CA MET A 1 37.36 -0.54 0.91
C MET A 1 37.53 -1.86 1.63
N LYS A 2 36.96 -2.03 2.83
CA LYS A 2 37.03 -3.32 3.55
C LYS A 2 35.92 -4.28 3.08
N PHE A 3 34.70 -3.78 2.99
CA PHE A 3 33.51 -4.57 2.68
C PHE A 3 32.81 -4.03 1.44
N LEU A 4 32.57 -4.92 0.48
CA LEU A 4 31.77 -4.64 -0.70
C LEU A 4 30.44 -5.40 -0.62
N HIS A 5 29.33 -4.67 -0.60
CA HIS A 5 27.99 -5.23 -0.60
C HIS A 5 27.42 -5.21 -2.02
N ILE A 6 27.33 -6.38 -2.64
CA ILE A 6 26.60 -6.57 -3.90
C ILE A 6 25.12 -6.69 -3.56
N ILE A 7 24.34 -5.68 -3.94
CA ILE A 7 22.92 -5.53 -3.57
C ILE A 7 22.07 -5.26 -4.81
N PRO A 8 20.76 -5.62 -4.81
CA PRO A 8 19.87 -5.13 -5.85
C PRO A 8 19.62 -3.63 -5.67
N PRO A 9 19.42 -2.87 -6.76
CA PRO A 9 19.02 -1.47 -6.71
C PRO A 9 17.53 -1.35 -6.35
N SER A 10 17.22 -1.57 -5.07
CA SER A 10 15.84 -1.47 -4.56
C SER A 10 15.83 -0.96 -3.12
N ARG A 11 15.30 0.25 -2.95
CA ARG A 11 15.11 0.90 -1.66
C ARG A 11 14.22 0.05 -0.75
N ARG A 12 13.11 -0.47 -1.28
CA ARG A 12 12.21 -1.38 -0.55
C ARG A 12 12.94 -2.54 0.14
N MET A 13 13.98 -3.09 -0.50
CA MET A 13 14.70 -4.26 0.02
C MET A 13 15.92 -3.89 0.87
N MET A 14 16.60 -2.79 0.54
CA MET A 14 17.95 -2.52 1.06
C MET A 14 18.08 -1.27 1.91
N ASP A 15 17.12 -0.34 1.86
CA ASP A 15 17.20 0.97 2.53
C ASP A 15 17.44 0.86 4.03
N THR A 16 16.64 0.07 4.74
CA THR A 16 16.79 -0.13 6.19
C THR A 16 18.15 -0.71 6.54
N TYR A 17 18.66 -1.66 5.74
CA TYR A 17 19.96 -2.26 5.98
C TYR A 17 21.10 -1.24 5.76
N ILE A 18 21.04 -0.47 4.67
CA ILE A 18 22.04 0.57 4.35
C ILE A 18 22.05 1.64 5.45
N ARG A 19 20.87 2.16 5.85
CA ARG A 19 20.73 3.13 6.94
C ARG A 19 21.30 2.61 8.25
N MET A 20 20.99 1.36 8.60
CA MET A 20 21.53 0.73 9.80
C MET A 20 23.06 0.64 9.74
N LEU A 21 23.67 0.29 8.60
CA LEU A 21 25.12 0.28 8.49
C LEU A 21 25.71 1.69 8.56
N ARG A 22 25.17 2.65 7.81
CA ARG A 22 25.66 4.04 7.76
C ARG A 22 25.57 4.77 9.09
N LYS A 23 24.56 4.46 9.91
CA LYS A 23 24.38 5.05 11.25
C LYS A 23 25.45 4.57 12.24
N ASN A 24 26.03 3.39 12.02
CA ASN A 24 26.75 2.66 13.07
C ASN A 24 28.20 2.27 12.71
N PHE A 25 28.52 2.14 11.42
CA PHE A 25 29.87 1.81 10.94
C PHE A 25 30.48 2.97 10.16
N ASP A 26 31.80 2.96 10.08
CA ASP A 26 32.53 3.88 9.22
C ASP A 26 32.09 3.71 7.75
N LYS A 27 31.69 4.81 7.12
CA LYS A 27 31.18 4.82 5.76
C LYS A 27 32.22 4.37 4.74
N ASP A 28 33.51 4.56 5.03
CA ASP A 28 34.63 4.21 4.15
C ASP A 28 35.00 2.71 4.25
N GLU A 29 34.49 2.00 5.25
CA GLU A 29 34.63 0.55 5.34
C GLU A 29 33.62 -0.17 4.42
N HIS A 30 32.39 0.33 4.33
CA HIS A 30 31.27 -0.32 3.65
C HIS A 30 30.88 0.38 2.33
N HIS A 31 31.07 -0.32 1.22
CA HIS A 31 30.71 0.14 -0.11
C HIS A 31 29.57 -0.70 -0.69
N PHE A 32 28.67 -0.09 -1.46
CA PHE A 32 27.53 -0.78 -2.09
C PHE A 32 27.68 -0.79 -3.60
N TYR A 33 27.31 -1.91 -4.23
CA TYR A 33 27.52 -2.11 -5.66
C TYR A 33 26.33 -2.79 -6.33
N PHE A 34 25.81 -2.16 -7.38
CA PHE A 34 24.76 -2.71 -8.22
C PHE A 34 25.37 -3.42 -9.45
N ILE A 35 25.08 -4.71 -9.59
CA ILE A 35 25.41 -5.45 -10.83
C ILE A 35 24.41 -5.12 -11.95
N ASN A 36 23.14 -4.96 -11.59
CA ASN A 36 22.10 -4.56 -12.52
C ASN A 36 22.03 -3.03 -12.58
N GLU A 37 21.51 -2.52 -13.67
CA GLU A 37 21.25 -1.09 -13.84
C GLU A 37 20.23 -0.61 -12.80
N CYS A 38 20.51 0.54 -12.19
CA CYS A 38 19.61 1.15 -11.23
C CYS A 38 18.40 1.75 -11.96
N PRO A 39 17.16 1.36 -11.63
CA PRO A 39 15.97 2.01 -12.18
C PRO A 39 15.93 3.50 -11.85
N GLU A 40 15.33 4.31 -12.73
CA GLU A 40 15.20 5.76 -12.52
C GLU A 40 14.50 6.11 -11.20
N SER A 41 13.49 5.32 -10.81
CA SER A 41 12.75 5.48 -9.54
C SER A 41 13.57 5.17 -8.28
N GLU A 42 14.79 4.66 -8.42
CA GLU A 42 15.65 4.18 -7.32
C GLU A 42 17.01 4.93 -7.31
N LEU A 43 17.14 6.01 -8.08
CA LEU A 43 18.37 6.81 -8.18
C LEU A 43 18.77 7.49 -6.85
N ASP A 44 17.81 7.69 -5.96
CA ASP A 44 18.05 8.23 -4.61
C ASP A 44 18.99 7.34 -3.77
N LEU A 45 19.11 6.05 -4.09
CA LEU A 45 20.07 5.15 -3.46
C LEU A 45 21.53 5.62 -3.62
N PHE A 46 21.86 6.36 -4.69
CA PHE A 46 23.20 6.92 -4.86
C PHE A 46 23.52 8.03 -3.84
N GLY A 47 22.50 8.60 -3.18
CA GLY A 47 22.66 9.60 -2.12
C GLY A 47 23.24 9.06 -0.81
N TYR A 48 23.43 7.75 -0.66
CA TYR A 48 23.99 7.13 0.55
C TYR A 48 25.53 7.16 0.65
N ASP A 49 26.23 7.80 -0.30
CA ASP A 49 27.69 7.77 -0.49
C ASP A 49 28.25 6.34 -0.70
N ASN A 50 29.40 6.24 -1.38
CA ASN A 50 30.08 4.95 -1.63
C ASN A 50 29.16 3.87 -2.26
N VAL A 51 28.15 4.32 -3.02
CA VAL A 51 27.26 3.49 -3.82
C VAL A 51 27.65 3.64 -5.28
N GLN A 52 27.90 2.52 -5.95
CA GLN A 52 28.30 2.50 -7.34
C GLN A 52 27.49 1.46 -8.12
N GLN A 53 27.36 1.67 -9.42
CA GLN A 53 26.79 0.67 -10.32
C GLN A 53 27.84 0.19 -11.31
N MET A 54 27.63 -1.02 -11.84
CA MET A 54 28.49 -1.58 -12.86
C MET A 54 28.49 -0.72 -14.13
N SER A 55 29.65 -0.12 -14.43
CA SER A 55 29.84 0.81 -15.56
C SER A 55 30.68 0.16 -16.68
N GLY A 56 30.55 0.69 -17.89
CA GLY A 56 31.28 0.23 -19.08
C GLY A 56 30.40 0.15 -20.32
N ASN A 57 30.97 0.51 -21.48
CA ASN A 57 30.32 0.52 -22.78
C ASN A 57 30.25 -0.88 -23.40
N SER A 58 31.15 -1.79 -22.98
CA SER A 58 31.17 -3.18 -23.44
C SER A 58 30.97 -4.19 -22.30
N LYS A 59 30.58 -5.43 -22.65
CA LYS A 59 30.49 -6.54 -21.66
C LYS A 59 31.82 -6.79 -20.96
N TRP A 60 32.94 -6.60 -21.65
CA TRP A 60 34.28 -6.78 -21.10
C TRP A 60 34.61 -5.67 -20.10
N GLU A 61 34.32 -4.40 -20.43
CA GLU A 61 34.52 -3.28 -19.51
C GLU A 61 33.66 -3.43 -18.24
N LYS A 62 32.39 -3.84 -18.37
CA LYS A 62 31.53 -4.12 -17.22
C LYS A 62 32.10 -5.21 -16.31
N MET A 63 32.60 -6.30 -16.89
CA MET A 63 33.24 -7.37 -16.13
C MET A 63 34.59 -6.93 -15.52
N LYS A 64 35.35 -6.07 -16.19
CA LYS A 64 36.58 -5.48 -15.67
C LYS A 64 36.29 -4.57 -14.48
N HIS A 65 35.23 -3.75 -14.55
CA HIS A 65 34.78 -2.92 -13.43
C HIS A 65 34.40 -3.77 -12.21
N LEU A 66 33.60 -4.82 -12.42
CA LEU A 66 33.26 -5.78 -11.37
C LEU A 66 34.51 -6.45 -10.80
N TYR A 67 35.44 -6.89 -11.65
CA TYR A 67 36.70 -7.48 -11.20
C TYR A 67 37.50 -6.52 -10.32
N THR A 68 37.64 -5.26 -10.72
CA THR A 68 38.34 -4.22 -9.94
C THR A 68 37.68 -4.02 -8.58
N ALA A 69 36.36 -3.85 -8.54
CA ALA A 69 35.61 -3.69 -7.29
C ALA A 69 35.80 -4.92 -6.37
N LEU A 70 35.64 -6.13 -6.90
CA LEU A 70 35.88 -7.36 -6.13
C LEU A 70 37.33 -7.48 -5.66
N ASN A 71 38.32 -7.00 -6.42
CA ASN A 71 39.73 -7.09 -6.05
C ASN A 71 40.11 -6.10 -4.93
N GLN A 72 39.48 -4.93 -4.89
CA GLN A 72 39.72 -3.89 -3.89
C GLN A 72 39.11 -4.17 -2.50
N ALA A 73 38.13 -5.08 -2.40
CA ALA A 73 37.48 -5.44 -1.14
C ALA A 73 38.21 -6.58 -0.42
N ASP A 74 38.27 -6.53 0.91
CA ASP A 74 38.74 -7.66 1.73
C ASP A 74 37.67 -8.76 1.83
N LEU A 75 36.40 -8.36 1.97
CA LEU A 75 35.23 -9.24 2.01
C LEU A 75 34.13 -8.72 1.07
N VAL A 76 33.36 -9.66 0.48
CA VAL A 76 32.26 -9.34 -0.43
C VAL A 76 30.96 -9.98 0.05
N PHE A 77 29.97 -9.17 0.42
CA PHE A 77 28.63 -9.63 0.80
C PHE A 77 27.71 -9.65 -0.43
N TRP A 78 27.17 -10.81 -0.76
CA TRP A 78 26.21 -11.00 -1.84
C TRP A 78 24.81 -11.09 -1.23
N HIS A 79 24.04 -10.01 -1.33
CA HIS A 79 22.66 -9.93 -0.85
C HIS A 79 21.73 -10.55 -1.89
N GLY A 80 21.44 -11.84 -1.70
CA GLY A 80 20.91 -12.69 -2.76
C GLY A 80 22.01 -13.17 -3.71
N PHE A 81 21.97 -14.45 -4.05
CA PHE A 81 22.92 -15.13 -4.92
C PHE A 81 22.24 -15.63 -6.20
N ILE A 82 21.49 -14.72 -6.81
CA ILE A 82 20.71 -14.94 -8.03
C ILE A 82 21.37 -14.20 -9.18
N TYR A 83 22.38 -14.82 -9.80
CA TYR A 83 23.04 -14.24 -10.96
C TYR A 83 22.95 -15.15 -12.18
N PRO A 84 22.87 -14.57 -13.39
CA PRO A 84 23.00 -15.33 -14.63
C PRO A 84 24.25 -16.23 -14.63
N GLY A 85 24.17 -17.38 -15.30
CA GLY A 85 25.24 -18.40 -15.29
C GLY A 85 26.62 -17.88 -15.68
N ARG A 86 26.72 -16.79 -16.45
CA ARG A 86 28.00 -16.11 -16.77
C ARG A 86 28.75 -15.60 -15.53
N PHE A 87 28.03 -15.11 -14.52
CA PHE A 87 28.64 -14.64 -13.27
C PHE A 87 29.07 -15.81 -12.40
N MET A 88 28.29 -16.89 -12.40
CA MET A 88 28.69 -18.13 -11.73
C MET A 88 29.94 -18.74 -12.38
N LEU A 89 30.04 -18.72 -13.71
CA LEU A 89 31.25 -19.13 -14.43
C LEU A 89 32.45 -18.22 -14.12
N PHE A 90 32.23 -16.90 -14.05
CA PHE A 90 33.25 -15.94 -13.65
C PHE A 90 33.79 -16.21 -12.24
N LEU A 91 32.91 -16.45 -11.26
CA LEU A 91 33.30 -16.78 -9.89
C LEU A 91 34.01 -18.14 -9.81
N PHE A 92 33.51 -19.14 -10.55
CA PHE A 92 34.16 -20.44 -10.69
C PHE A 92 35.60 -20.31 -11.21
N GLY A 93 35.81 -19.50 -12.25
CA GLY A 93 37.14 -19.22 -12.82
C GLY A 93 38.03 -18.32 -11.95
N ASN A 94 37.48 -17.69 -10.90
CA ASN A 94 38.21 -16.78 -10.01
C ASN A 94 37.99 -17.18 -8.54
N PRO A 95 38.52 -18.34 -8.09
CA PRO A 95 38.29 -18.86 -6.74
C PRO A 95 38.77 -17.92 -5.63
N LYS A 96 39.70 -17.00 -5.91
CA LYS A 96 40.10 -15.94 -4.98
C LYS A 96 38.94 -15.05 -4.53
N PHE A 97 37.95 -14.81 -5.40
CA PHE A 97 36.77 -14.02 -5.06
C PHE A 97 35.77 -14.85 -4.25
N LEU A 98 35.58 -16.14 -4.59
CA LEU A 98 34.71 -17.04 -3.82
C LEU A 98 35.18 -17.19 -2.37
N LYS A 99 36.48 -17.36 -2.16
CA LYS A 99 37.09 -17.53 -0.82
C LYS A 99 36.95 -16.32 0.12
N LYS A 100 36.55 -15.16 -0.41
CA LYS A 100 36.23 -13.95 0.38
C LYS A 100 34.77 -13.48 0.21
N SER A 101 33.94 -14.29 -0.43
CA SER A 101 32.52 -13.99 -0.66
C SER A 101 31.66 -14.59 0.44
N VAL A 102 30.77 -13.78 0.99
CA VAL A 102 29.75 -14.14 1.96
C VAL A 102 28.40 -14.06 1.27
N TRP A 103 27.62 -15.14 1.31
CA TRP A 103 26.27 -15.13 0.76
C TRP A 103 25.25 -14.82 1.85
N VAL A 104 24.53 -13.71 1.72
CA VAL A 104 23.35 -13.42 2.54
C VAL A 104 22.13 -14.01 1.82
N ALA A 105 21.66 -15.16 2.32
CA ALA A 105 20.65 -15.98 1.70
C ALA A 105 19.23 -15.45 1.93
N TRP A 106 18.45 -15.34 0.87
CA TRP A 106 17.01 -15.07 0.90
C TRP A 106 16.21 -16.34 0.62
N GLY A 107 14.93 -16.33 0.94
CA GLY A 107 14.06 -17.49 0.66
C GLY A 107 14.02 -17.84 -0.83
N ILE A 108 14.03 -16.85 -1.72
CA ILE A 108 13.94 -17.12 -3.17
C ILE A 108 15.21 -17.80 -3.72
N ASP A 109 16.40 -17.39 -3.31
CA ASP A 109 17.66 -17.89 -3.88
C ASP A 109 18.24 -19.08 -3.13
N LEU A 110 17.78 -19.33 -1.90
CA LEU A 110 18.05 -20.55 -1.17
C LEU A 110 17.17 -21.71 -1.64
N TYR A 111 15.85 -21.48 -1.82
CA TYR A 111 14.91 -22.56 -2.16
C TYR A 111 14.70 -22.73 -3.67
N ASN A 112 14.94 -21.71 -4.51
CA ASN A 112 14.76 -21.78 -5.97
C ASN A 112 16.07 -21.64 -6.76
N TRP A 113 17.22 -21.99 -6.16
CA TRP A 113 18.52 -21.92 -6.84
C TRP A 113 18.64 -22.85 -8.05
N LYS A 114 17.95 -24.00 -8.02
CA LYS A 114 18.06 -25.06 -9.02
C LYS A 114 17.03 -24.83 -10.13
N ARG A 115 17.52 -24.75 -11.37
CA ARG A 115 16.65 -24.72 -12.56
C ARG A 115 16.05 -26.10 -12.81
N THR A 116 14.77 -26.14 -13.18
CA THR A 116 13.99 -27.37 -13.39
C THR A 116 14.16 -28.00 -14.78
N ASP A 117 14.60 -27.20 -15.77
CA ASP A 117 14.85 -27.66 -17.14
C ASP A 117 15.97 -28.72 -17.19
N LYS A 118 15.75 -29.79 -17.98
CA LYS A 118 16.64 -30.95 -18.12
C LYS A 118 17.76 -30.77 -19.18
N GLY A 119 17.78 -29.66 -19.93
CA GLY A 119 18.79 -29.39 -20.96
C GLY A 119 20.22 -29.33 -20.41
N LEU A 120 21.21 -29.72 -21.24
CA LEU A 120 22.64 -29.79 -20.85
C LEU A 120 23.15 -28.46 -20.28
N ARG A 121 22.78 -27.34 -20.92
CA ARG A 121 23.12 -25.98 -20.45
C ARG A 121 22.62 -25.72 -19.02
N HIS A 122 21.40 -26.16 -18.68
CA HIS A 122 20.82 -25.96 -17.36
C HIS A 122 21.50 -26.85 -16.31
N LYS A 123 21.89 -28.08 -16.68
CA LYS A 123 22.72 -28.95 -15.83
C LYS A 123 24.06 -28.30 -15.48
N VAL A 124 24.76 -27.72 -16.47
CA VAL A 124 26.02 -27.00 -16.25
C VAL A 124 25.82 -25.79 -15.35
N ILE A 125 24.78 -24.98 -15.60
CA ILE A 125 24.47 -23.81 -14.75
C ILE A 125 24.14 -24.24 -13.31
N ASN A 126 23.39 -25.33 -13.12
CA ASN A 126 23.10 -25.87 -11.80
C ASN A 126 24.38 -26.36 -11.10
N ALA A 127 25.29 -27.03 -11.82
CA ALA A 127 26.57 -27.48 -11.28
C ALA A 127 27.46 -26.29 -10.84
N LEU A 128 27.55 -25.23 -11.66
CA LEU A 128 28.27 -24.01 -11.32
C LEU A 128 27.65 -23.32 -10.08
N ASN A 129 26.32 -23.23 -10.01
CA ASN A 129 25.62 -22.65 -8.86
C ASN A 129 25.87 -23.43 -7.58
N TYR A 130 25.84 -24.77 -7.66
CA TYR A 130 26.14 -25.66 -6.55
C TYR A 130 27.59 -25.49 -6.10
N TYR A 131 28.53 -25.56 -7.04
CA TYR A 131 29.95 -25.37 -6.75
C TYR A 131 30.22 -24.05 -6.04
N CYS A 132 29.74 -22.93 -6.58
CA CYS A 132 29.99 -21.62 -5.99
C CYS A 132 29.50 -21.55 -4.54
N ARG A 133 28.28 -22.04 -4.24
CA ARG A 133 27.69 -22.04 -2.89
C ARG A 133 28.43 -22.92 -1.86
N CYS A 134 29.14 -23.95 -2.33
CA CYS A 134 29.95 -24.83 -1.48
C CYS A 134 31.39 -24.33 -1.25
N HIS A 135 31.81 -23.24 -1.91
CA HIS A 135 33.18 -22.72 -1.87
C HIS A 135 33.26 -21.24 -1.44
N LEU A 136 32.18 -20.72 -0.85
CA LEU A 136 32.13 -19.39 -0.26
C LEU A 136 32.96 -19.32 1.03
N LYS A 137 33.27 -18.10 1.48
CA LYS A 137 33.87 -17.84 2.80
C LYS A 137 32.89 -18.21 3.92
N ALA A 138 31.63 -17.78 3.78
CA ALA A 138 30.56 -18.01 4.74
C ALA A 138 29.18 -17.84 4.08
N VAL A 139 28.15 -18.32 4.76
CA VAL A 139 26.74 -18.05 4.46
C VAL A 139 26.08 -17.39 5.67
N ILE A 140 25.22 -16.42 5.40
CA ILE A 140 24.33 -15.81 6.39
C ILE A 140 22.91 -16.19 6.00
N ALA A 141 22.29 -17.02 6.82
CA ALA A 141 20.87 -17.32 6.79
C ALA A 141 20.10 -16.27 7.62
N LEU A 142 18.86 -15.96 7.24
CA LEU A 142 18.03 -15.01 7.99
C LEU A 142 17.32 -15.66 9.18
N LEU A 143 17.09 -16.97 9.10
CA LEU A 143 16.47 -17.78 10.14
C LEU A 143 17.22 -19.11 10.34
N GLU A 144 17.02 -19.72 11.49
CA GLU A 144 17.58 -21.05 11.77
C GLU A 144 17.07 -22.11 10.78
N PRO A 145 15.77 -22.18 10.43
CA PRO A 145 15.30 -23.06 9.35
C PRO A 145 16.03 -22.91 8.00
N ASP A 146 16.40 -21.67 7.62
CA ASP A 146 17.14 -21.43 6.37
C ASP A 146 18.55 -22.02 6.46
N LYS A 147 19.20 -21.89 7.63
CA LYS A 147 20.52 -22.51 7.89
C LYS A 147 20.44 -24.04 7.87
N LEU A 148 19.40 -24.62 8.47
CA LEU A 148 19.18 -26.07 8.44
C LEU A 148 18.95 -26.57 7.01
N TYR A 149 18.13 -25.85 6.24
CA TYR A 149 17.90 -26.15 4.83
C TYR A 149 19.20 -26.04 4.01
N TYR A 150 19.97 -24.97 4.19
CA TYR A 150 21.26 -24.80 3.53
C TYR A 150 22.19 -25.98 3.81
N LYS A 151 22.37 -26.36 5.08
CA LYS A 151 23.24 -27.49 5.47
C LYS A 151 22.79 -28.82 4.87
N LYS A 152 21.47 -29.04 4.75
CA LYS A 152 20.90 -30.24 4.13
C LYS A 152 21.19 -30.30 2.63
N ILE A 153 21.06 -29.18 1.91
CA ILE A 153 21.22 -29.13 0.46
C ILE A 153 22.69 -29.02 0.03
N PHE A 154 23.50 -28.29 0.81
CA PHE A 154 24.90 -28.02 0.55
C PHE A 154 25.76 -28.53 1.73
N PRO A 155 25.99 -29.86 1.82
CA PRO A 155 26.81 -30.47 2.88
C PRO A 155 28.29 -30.12 2.68
N SER A 156 28.65 -28.88 2.98
CA SER A 156 29.99 -28.32 2.83
C SER A 156 30.55 -27.86 4.18
N LYS A 157 31.86 -27.59 4.23
CA LYS A 157 32.52 -27.04 5.42
C LYS A 157 32.33 -25.52 5.57
N VAL A 158 31.55 -24.89 4.69
CA VAL A 158 31.31 -23.44 4.73
C VAL A 158 30.51 -23.11 6.00
N PRO A 159 31.01 -22.20 6.86
CA PRO A 159 30.28 -21.79 8.06
C PRO A 159 28.98 -21.07 7.65
N CYS A 160 27.90 -21.34 8.38
CA CYS A 160 26.59 -20.76 8.14
C CYS A 160 26.03 -20.14 9.44
N TYR A 161 25.86 -18.82 9.42
CA TYR A 161 25.44 -17.97 10.51
C TYR A 161 23.97 -17.60 10.40
N VAL A 162 23.30 -17.27 11.50
CA VAL A 162 21.93 -16.73 11.48
C VAL A 162 21.97 -15.27 11.88
N ILE A 163 21.81 -14.38 10.90
CA ILE A 163 21.84 -12.93 11.10
C ILE A 163 20.65 -12.32 10.34
N PRO A 164 19.54 -11.99 11.02
CA PRO A 164 18.35 -11.46 10.37
C PRO A 164 18.56 -10.03 9.88
N TYR A 165 17.80 -9.63 8.86
CA TYR A 165 17.68 -8.21 8.51
C TYR A 165 16.86 -7.45 9.55
N PRO A 166 17.16 -6.16 9.76
CA PRO A 166 16.31 -5.30 10.57
C PRO A 166 14.97 -4.99 9.88
N ILE A 167 13.92 -4.80 10.67
CA ILE A 167 12.72 -4.04 10.28
C ILE A 167 12.99 -2.55 10.61
N SER A 168 12.48 -1.61 9.81
CA SER A 168 12.82 -0.19 10.00
C SER A 168 12.30 0.39 11.33
N GLU A 169 13.01 1.39 11.88
CA GLU A 169 12.61 2.08 13.12
C GLU A 169 11.21 2.70 12.96
N GLU A 170 10.92 3.26 11.78
CA GLU A 170 9.62 3.85 11.45
C GLU A 170 8.51 2.79 11.39
N SER A 171 8.82 1.60 10.89
CA SER A 171 7.86 0.48 10.89
C SER A 171 7.58 0.02 12.31
N PHE A 172 8.58 -0.05 13.19
CA PHE A 172 8.37 -0.37 14.61
C PHE A 172 7.51 0.68 15.29
N ALA A 173 7.84 1.97 15.14
CA ALA A 173 7.06 3.06 15.71
C ALA A 173 5.58 3.01 15.26
N ALA A 174 5.33 2.77 13.96
CA ALA A 174 3.97 2.60 13.46
C ALA A 174 3.27 1.37 14.07
N MET A 175 3.96 0.22 14.09
CA MET A 175 3.41 -1.00 14.66
C MET A 175 3.11 -0.87 16.17
N ASP A 176 3.90 -0.11 16.93
CA ASP A 176 3.70 0.14 18.36
C ASP A 176 2.41 0.91 18.64
N VAL A 177 2.14 1.93 17.83
CA VAL A 177 0.87 2.65 17.86
C VAL A 177 -0.29 1.69 17.60
N TYR A 178 -0.11 0.81 16.62
CA TYR A 178 -1.12 -0.15 16.18
C TYR A 178 -1.35 -1.35 17.09
N ARG A 179 -0.59 -1.53 18.18
CA ARG A 179 -0.77 -2.68 19.10
C ARG A 179 -2.01 -2.56 20.00
N ASN A 180 -2.41 -1.35 20.36
CA ASN A 180 -3.62 -1.14 21.16
C ASN A 180 -4.81 -0.87 20.23
N TRP A 181 -5.56 -1.92 19.88
CA TRP A 181 -6.66 -1.80 18.92
C TRP A 181 -7.94 -2.58 19.28
N ASN A 182 -9.06 -1.99 18.86
CA ASN A 182 -10.40 -2.55 18.91
C ASN A 182 -10.82 -3.09 17.53
N SER A 183 -11.69 -4.10 17.54
CA SER A 183 -12.27 -4.64 16.31
C SER A 183 -13.02 -3.54 15.55
N ARG A 184 -13.16 -3.69 14.23
CA ARG A 184 -14.06 -2.84 13.43
C ARG A 184 -15.43 -2.73 14.07
N LYS A 185 -16.04 -1.56 13.91
CA LYS A 185 -17.42 -1.32 14.32
C LYS A 185 -18.43 -2.08 13.47
N ASN A 186 -18.17 -2.25 12.18
CA ASN A 186 -19.10 -2.93 11.26
C ASN A 186 -19.10 -4.47 11.34
N GLY A 187 -18.27 -5.07 12.20
CA GLY A 187 -18.19 -6.52 12.38
C GLY A 187 -17.62 -7.29 11.19
N LEU A 188 -17.12 -6.63 10.13
CA LEU A 188 -16.45 -7.30 9.01
C LEU A 188 -15.12 -7.89 9.47
N THR A 189 -14.80 -9.08 8.99
CA THR A 189 -13.49 -9.72 9.14
C THR A 189 -12.68 -9.54 7.86
N PHE A 190 -11.49 -8.95 7.96
CA PHE A 190 -10.58 -8.82 6.80
C PHE A 190 -9.57 -9.96 6.79
N VAL A 191 -9.50 -10.70 5.68
CA VAL A 191 -8.65 -11.87 5.53
C VAL A 191 -7.67 -11.64 4.39
N GLN A 192 -6.38 -11.63 4.71
CA GLN A 192 -5.33 -11.63 3.70
C GLN A 192 -5.05 -13.06 3.21
N VAL A 193 -5.06 -13.24 1.90
CA VAL A 193 -4.72 -14.49 1.22
C VAL A 193 -3.37 -14.32 0.53
N ALA A 194 -2.34 -14.97 1.08
CA ALA A 194 -0.95 -14.88 0.64
C ALA A 194 -0.39 -13.42 0.60
N HIS A 195 0.65 -13.16 -0.19
CA HIS A 195 1.33 -11.85 -0.20
C HIS A 195 1.94 -11.40 -1.53
N ASN A 196 1.95 -12.26 -2.54
CA ASN A 196 2.36 -11.93 -3.90
C ASN A 196 1.88 -13.02 -4.86
N ALA A 197 1.99 -12.78 -6.17
CA ALA A 197 1.47 -13.64 -7.22
C ALA A 197 2.36 -14.86 -7.56
N HIS A 198 3.31 -15.24 -6.71
CA HIS A 198 4.07 -16.47 -6.95
C HIS A 198 3.20 -17.72 -6.74
N THR A 199 3.40 -18.74 -7.59
CA THR A 199 2.62 -19.97 -7.60
C THR A 199 2.73 -20.82 -6.33
N PHE A 200 3.90 -20.81 -5.68
CA PHE A 200 4.16 -21.55 -4.43
C PHE A 200 3.36 -21.05 -3.22
N ASN A 201 2.61 -19.95 -3.36
CA ASN A 201 1.73 -19.47 -2.29
C ASN A 201 0.38 -20.21 -2.23
N ASN A 202 0.07 -21.03 -3.25
CA ASN A 202 -1.10 -21.90 -3.28
C ASN A 202 -2.43 -21.14 -3.03
N HIS A 203 -2.64 -20.00 -3.69
CA HIS A 203 -3.84 -19.16 -3.49
C HIS A 203 -5.15 -19.94 -3.68
N LEU A 204 -5.25 -20.77 -4.72
CA LEU A 204 -6.47 -21.55 -4.98
C LEU A 204 -6.78 -22.52 -3.82
N GLU A 205 -5.76 -23.21 -3.29
CA GLU A 205 -5.95 -24.09 -2.12
C GLU A 205 -6.42 -23.29 -0.89
N ILE A 206 -5.88 -22.09 -0.65
CA ILE A 206 -6.35 -21.23 0.45
C ILE A 206 -7.82 -20.83 0.23
N LEU A 207 -8.20 -20.48 -1.01
CA LEU A 207 -9.56 -20.08 -1.35
C LEU A 207 -10.54 -21.26 -1.20
N GLU A 208 -10.14 -22.47 -1.59
CA GLU A 208 -10.89 -23.70 -1.37
C GLU A 208 -11.09 -23.98 0.13
N MET A 209 -10.04 -23.81 0.96
CA MET A 209 -10.16 -23.92 2.42
C MET A 209 -11.14 -22.89 3.02
N LEU A 210 -11.24 -21.70 2.43
CA LEU A 210 -12.13 -20.63 2.87
C LEU A 210 -13.56 -20.76 2.36
N LEU A 211 -13.81 -21.59 1.34
CA LEU A 211 -15.12 -21.75 0.70
C LEU A 211 -16.26 -22.08 1.67
N PRO A 212 -16.07 -22.91 2.73
CA PRO A 212 -17.11 -23.14 3.74
C PRO A 212 -17.58 -21.88 4.47
N TYR A 213 -16.78 -20.82 4.48
CA TYR A 213 -17.11 -19.53 5.09
C TYR A 213 -17.57 -18.48 4.06
N ALA A 214 -17.80 -18.84 2.80
CA ALA A 214 -18.08 -17.87 1.73
C ALA A 214 -19.29 -16.96 2.02
N GLN A 215 -20.26 -17.40 2.84
CA GLN A 215 -21.42 -16.61 3.23
C GLN A 215 -21.21 -15.72 4.47
N GLU A 216 -20.11 -15.92 5.20
CA GLU A 216 -19.80 -15.16 6.41
C GLU A 216 -19.47 -13.69 6.10
N ASN A 217 -19.53 -12.84 7.13
CA ASN A 217 -19.26 -11.41 7.02
C ASN A 217 -17.74 -11.12 6.94
N MET A 218 -17.13 -11.48 5.81
CA MET A 218 -15.70 -11.29 5.56
C MET A 218 -15.40 -10.67 4.20
N ARG A 219 -14.19 -10.10 4.10
CA ARG A 219 -13.57 -9.64 2.84
C ARG A 219 -12.19 -10.27 2.68
N LEU A 220 -11.88 -10.67 1.46
CA LEU A 220 -10.61 -11.27 1.08
C LEU A 220 -9.73 -10.23 0.39
N PHE A 221 -8.48 -10.13 0.80
CA PHE A 221 -7.48 -9.25 0.17
C PHE A 221 -6.32 -10.09 -0.32
N LEU A 222 -6.04 -10.00 -1.62
CA LEU A 222 -5.01 -10.79 -2.30
C LEU A 222 -3.93 -9.85 -2.83
N PRO A 223 -2.81 -9.65 -2.12
CA PRO A 223 -1.67 -8.92 -2.67
C PRO A 223 -1.03 -9.72 -3.81
N MET A 224 -1.07 -9.17 -5.02
CA MET A 224 -0.66 -9.81 -6.29
C MET A 224 0.36 -8.98 -7.09
N SER A 225 0.97 -7.98 -6.45
CA SER A 225 1.73 -6.91 -7.10
C SER A 225 3.07 -7.30 -7.72
N TYR A 226 3.60 -8.49 -7.40
CA TYR A 226 4.82 -9.04 -7.98
C TYR A 226 4.80 -10.58 -7.92
N GLY A 227 5.76 -11.26 -8.56
CA GLY A 227 5.99 -12.70 -8.40
C GLY A 227 5.59 -13.60 -9.58
N ASN A 228 5.18 -13.02 -10.72
CA ASN A 228 4.95 -13.78 -11.97
C ASN A 228 6.03 -13.54 -13.04
N ASP A 229 7.25 -13.25 -12.60
CA ASP A 229 8.39 -12.78 -13.40
C ASP A 229 9.61 -13.72 -13.31
N TRP A 230 9.46 -14.88 -12.66
CA TRP A 230 10.53 -15.86 -12.49
C TRP A 230 10.47 -16.98 -13.52
N HIS A 231 11.50 -17.84 -13.62
CA HIS A 231 11.51 -18.97 -14.56
C HIS A 231 10.43 -20.04 -14.28
N THR A 232 9.71 -19.91 -13.15
CA THR A 232 8.52 -20.67 -12.78
C THR A 232 7.22 -19.89 -12.98
N SER A 233 7.25 -18.77 -13.72
CA SER A 233 6.08 -17.93 -14.00
C SER A 233 5.00 -18.74 -14.71
N ASN A 234 3.77 -18.60 -14.26
CA ASN A 234 2.59 -19.12 -14.94
C ASN A 234 1.69 -17.94 -15.30
N LYS A 235 1.63 -17.61 -16.60
CA LYS A 235 0.85 -16.48 -17.10
C LYS A 235 -0.65 -16.61 -16.81
N GLN A 236 -1.17 -17.83 -16.66
CA GLN A 236 -2.58 -18.10 -16.36
C GLN A 236 -2.88 -18.05 -14.85
N TYR A 237 -1.86 -18.11 -13.97
CA TYR A 237 -2.08 -18.23 -12.54
C TYR A 237 -2.95 -17.11 -11.95
N GLY A 238 -2.61 -15.86 -12.28
CA GLY A 238 -3.38 -14.70 -11.85
C GLY A 238 -4.82 -14.73 -12.35
N ARG A 239 -5.01 -15.08 -13.63
CA ARG A 239 -6.32 -15.19 -14.27
C ARG A 239 -7.20 -16.26 -13.61
N ASN A 240 -6.65 -17.45 -13.37
CA ASN A 240 -7.39 -18.54 -12.74
C ASN A 240 -7.85 -18.16 -11.32
N ILE A 241 -7.04 -17.41 -10.58
CA ILE A 241 -7.42 -16.89 -9.26
C ILE A 241 -8.55 -15.87 -9.41
N THR A 242 -8.45 -14.95 -10.37
CA THR A 242 -9.48 -13.94 -10.65
C THR A 242 -10.82 -14.60 -10.97
N GLU A 243 -10.85 -15.55 -11.90
CA GLU A 243 -12.05 -16.31 -12.26
C GLU A 243 -12.63 -17.04 -11.03
N TYR A 244 -11.78 -17.70 -10.24
CA TYR A 244 -12.23 -18.41 -9.03
C TYR A 244 -12.86 -17.50 -7.98
N VAL A 245 -12.26 -16.33 -7.69
CA VAL A 245 -12.82 -15.41 -6.68
C VAL A 245 -14.09 -14.73 -7.15
N GLU A 246 -14.23 -14.46 -8.44
CA GLU A 246 -15.47 -13.91 -9.02
C GLU A 246 -16.62 -14.92 -8.92
N ASP A 247 -16.35 -16.19 -9.17
CA ASP A 247 -17.34 -17.26 -9.12
C ASP A 247 -17.77 -17.60 -7.67
N HIS A 248 -16.84 -17.62 -6.72
CA HIS A 248 -17.08 -18.18 -5.38
C HIS A 248 -17.17 -17.12 -4.26
N PHE A 249 -16.60 -15.92 -4.47
CA PHE A 249 -16.57 -14.82 -3.50
C PHE A 249 -16.99 -13.47 -4.14
N PRO A 250 -18.15 -13.41 -4.83
CA PRO A 250 -18.57 -12.22 -5.55
C PRO A 250 -18.69 -11.02 -4.61
N ASN A 251 -18.10 -9.89 -5.00
CA ASN A 251 -18.06 -8.65 -4.22
C ASN A 251 -17.41 -8.76 -2.82
N LYS A 252 -16.64 -9.83 -2.55
CA LYS A 252 -15.91 -10.01 -1.28
C LYS A 252 -14.39 -10.00 -1.43
N ALA A 253 -13.86 -10.24 -2.61
CA ALA A 253 -12.42 -10.37 -2.85
C ALA A 253 -11.83 -9.17 -3.61
N TYR A 254 -10.67 -8.69 -3.15
CA TYR A 254 -9.94 -7.56 -3.73
C TYR A 254 -8.50 -7.97 -4.06
N MET A 255 -8.13 -7.90 -5.35
CA MET A 255 -6.80 -8.25 -5.84
C MET A 255 -5.93 -7.01 -6.06
N LEU A 256 -4.79 -6.93 -5.38
CA LEU A 256 -3.89 -5.77 -5.41
C LEU A 256 -2.73 -6.04 -6.36
N TRP A 257 -2.80 -5.52 -7.57
CA TRP A 257 -1.83 -5.76 -8.64
C TRP A 257 -0.67 -4.76 -8.69
N ARG A 258 -0.68 -3.75 -7.81
CA ARG A 258 0.34 -2.68 -7.80
C ARG A 258 0.97 -2.54 -6.42
N LEU A 259 2.23 -2.12 -6.40
CA LEU A 259 2.97 -1.95 -5.16
C LEU A 259 2.40 -0.77 -4.36
N MET A 260 2.32 -0.98 -3.05
CA MET A 260 1.90 0.01 -2.07
C MET A 260 3.14 0.56 -1.35
N PRO A 261 3.20 1.87 -1.01
CA PRO A 261 4.25 2.43 -0.17
C PRO A 261 4.36 1.68 1.16
N GLN A 262 5.56 1.63 1.76
CA GLN A 262 5.81 0.80 2.95
C GLN A 262 4.98 1.20 4.18
N SER A 263 4.76 2.51 4.40
CA SER A 263 3.92 3.03 5.48
C SER A 263 2.47 2.56 5.30
N SER A 264 1.88 2.85 4.13
CA SER A 264 0.52 2.43 3.77
C SER A 264 0.36 0.91 3.81
N TYR A 265 1.39 0.15 3.42
CA TYR A 265 1.34 -1.31 3.45
C TYR A 265 1.39 -1.87 4.88
N THR A 266 2.07 -1.20 5.81
CA THR A 266 2.06 -1.60 7.22
C THR A 266 0.69 -1.36 7.84
N GLU A 267 0.03 -0.25 7.51
CA GLU A 267 -1.37 0.02 7.89
C GLU A 267 -2.36 -0.97 7.24
N PHE A 268 -2.14 -1.33 5.97
CA PHE A 268 -2.91 -2.38 5.30
C PHE A 268 -2.80 -3.71 6.05
N LEU A 269 -1.58 -4.13 6.41
CA LEU A 269 -1.36 -5.37 7.19
C LEU A 269 -2.04 -5.29 8.56
N TRP A 270 -1.92 -4.16 9.27
CA TRP A 270 -2.58 -3.96 10.56
C TRP A 270 -4.10 -4.15 10.46
N ASN A 271 -4.72 -3.62 9.41
CA ASN A 271 -6.16 -3.71 9.19
C ASN A 271 -6.67 -5.12 8.86
N MET A 272 -5.80 -6.09 8.53
CA MET A 272 -6.22 -7.48 8.36
C MET A 272 -6.58 -8.07 9.72
N ASP A 273 -7.60 -8.91 9.84
CA ASP A 273 -7.85 -9.67 11.08
C ASP A 273 -7.09 -11.00 11.06
N ILE A 274 -7.02 -11.59 9.87
CA ILE A 274 -6.39 -12.89 9.62
C ILE A 274 -5.48 -12.78 8.41
N ALA A 275 -4.32 -13.43 8.44
CA ALA A 275 -3.45 -13.61 7.28
C ALA A 275 -3.08 -15.07 7.10
N ILE A 276 -3.18 -15.56 5.86
CA ILE A 276 -3.02 -16.98 5.53
C ILE A 276 -1.87 -17.16 4.55
N PHE A 277 -0.90 -18.01 4.91
CA PHE A 277 0.27 -18.34 4.09
C PHE A 277 0.41 -19.86 3.95
N ASN A 278 0.12 -20.39 2.77
CA ASN A 278 0.12 -21.83 2.49
C ASN A 278 1.32 -22.29 1.66
N ALA A 279 2.49 -21.66 1.85
CA ALA A 279 3.71 -22.01 1.13
C ALA A 279 4.57 -23.00 1.93
N GLU A 280 4.97 -24.12 1.31
CA GLU A 280 5.83 -25.17 1.90
C GLU A 280 7.32 -24.77 1.99
N ARG A 281 7.60 -23.50 2.25
CA ARG A 281 8.94 -22.93 2.31
C ARG A 281 8.93 -21.64 3.11
N GLN A 282 10.11 -21.14 3.46
CA GLN A 282 10.21 -19.79 4.00
C GLN A 282 9.83 -18.78 2.91
N ASN A 283 8.80 -17.97 3.20
CA ASN A 283 8.38 -16.82 2.41
C ASN A 283 7.74 -15.77 3.34
N ALA A 284 7.49 -14.57 2.81
CA ALA A 284 6.73 -13.51 3.49
C ALA A 284 7.19 -13.10 4.91
N LEU A 285 8.38 -13.50 5.36
CA LEU A 285 8.79 -13.36 6.75
C LEU A 285 8.60 -11.94 7.28
N GLY A 286 9.06 -10.92 6.57
CA GLY A 286 8.89 -9.53 7.01
C GLY A 286 7.42 -9.16 7.26
N ASN A 287 6.50 -9.64 6.42
CA ASN A 287 5.06 -9.41 6.58
C ASN A 287 4.49 -10.22 7.75
N ILE A 288 4.87 -11.50 7.86
CA ILE A 288 4.44 -12.39 8.95
C ILE A 288 4.86 -11.82 10.30
N LEU A 289 6.10 -11.33 10.43
CA LEU A 289 6.59 -10.70 11.66
C LEU A 289 5.77 -9.45 11.99
N LYS A 290 5.48 -8.57 11.02
CA LYS A 290 4.65 -7.38 11.26
C LYS A 290 3.24 -7.76 11.74
N LEU A 291 2.60 -8.73 11.09
CA LEU A 291 1.27 -9.23 11.44
C LEU A 291 1.24 -9.80 12.86
N LEU A 292 2.20 -10.67 13.20
CA LEU A 292 2.32 -11.23 14.55
C LEU A 292 2.58 -10.14 15.59
N TYR A 293 3.45 -9.18 15.28
CA TYR A 293 3.78 -8.07 16.17
C TYR A 293 2.56 -7.22 16.52
N MET A 294 1.74 -6.88 15.54
CA MET A 294 0.52 -6.07 15.69
C MET A 294 -0.69 -6.86 16.24
N GLY A 295 -0.56 -8.18 16.41
CA GLY A 295 -1.59 -9.03 17.01
C GLY A 295 -2.62 -9.58 16.02
N ASN A 296 -2.31 -9.56 14.73
CA ASN A 296 -3.11 -10.20 13.69
C ASN A 296 -2.95 -11.72 13.78
N LYS A 297 -4.02 -12.47 13.50
CA LYS A 297 -3.98 -13.93 13.52
C LYS A 297 -3.30 -14.46 12.26
N VAL A 298 -2.31 -15.33 12.41
CA VAL A 298 -1.54 -15.87 11.26
C VAL A 298 -1.72 -17.38 11.15
N TYR A 299 -2.22 -17.82 9.99
CA TYR A 299 -2.27 -19.23 9.59
C TYR A 299 -1.10 -19.56 8.67
N LEU A 300 -0.35 -20.62 9.01
CA LEU A 300 0.78 -21.15 8.26
C LEU A 300 0.55 -22.63 7.95
N THR A 301 1.03 -23.09 6.79
CA THR A 301 1.02 -24.53 6.49
C THR A 301 1.95 -25.29 7.45
N PRO A 302 1.49 -26.41 8.04
CA PRO A 302 2.32 -27.25 8.90
C PRO A 302 3.44 -27.97 8.13
N ASP A 303 3.32 -28.03 6.80
CA ASP A 303 4.35 -28.61 5.92
C ASP A 303 5.49 -27.61 5.64
N GLY A 304 5.32 -26.35 6.05
CA GLY A 304 6.31 -25.29 5.92
C GLY A 304 7.23 -25.16 7.16
N PRO A 305 8.48 -24.68 6.98
CA PRO A 305 9.44 -24.54 8.07
C PRO A 305 9.07 -23.49 9.12
N LEU A 306 8.24 -22.50 8.75
CA LEU A 306 7.88 -21.40 9.65
C LEU A 306 6.88 -21.82 10.72
N TYR A 307 5.97 -22.76 10.43
CA TYR A 307 4.97 -23.20 11.40
C TYR A 307 5.62 -23.84 12.63
N SER A 308 6.48 -24.84 12.42
CA SER A 308 7.20 -25.50 13.50
C SER A 308 8.18 -24.57 14.21
N TYR A 309 8.87 -23.69 13.46
CA TYR A 309 9.80 -22.73 14.04
C TYR A 309 9.13 -21.74 15.00
N PHE A 310 7.99 -21.14 14.62
CA PHE A 310 7.29 -20.22 15.52
C PHE A 310 6.72 -20.93 16.74
N LYS A 311 6.19 -22.15 16.59
CA LYS A 311 5.77 -22.97 17.73
C LYS A 311 6.93 -23.26 18.69
N GLU A 312 8.13 -23.56 18.19
CA GLU A 312 9.35 -23.75 19.02
C GLU A 312 9.75 -22.48 19.79
N LYS A 313 9.46 -21.30 19.23
CA LYS A 313 9.69 -20.00 19.90
C LYS A 313 8.52 -19.55 20.78
N GLU A 314 7.55 -20.43 21.04
CA GLU A 314 6.35 -20.13 21.82
C GLU A 314 5.56 -18.95 21.26
N ILE A 315 5.63 -18.76 19.93
CA ILE A 315 4.87 -17.76 19.19
C ILE A 315 3.64 -18.45 18.61
N GLU A 316 2.47 -17.89 18.90
CA GLU A 316 1.20 -18.46 18.46
C GLU A 316 1.00 -18.26 16.95
N VAL A 317 0.91 -19.38 16.24
CA VAL A 317 0.52 -19.48 14.83
C VAL A 317 -0.46 -20.65 14.67
N PHE A 318 -1.30 -20.60 13.64
CA PHE A 318 -2.38 -21.56 13.40
C PHE A 318 -2.16 -22.37 12.13
N ASN A 319 -2.79 -23.53 12.04
CA ASN A 319 -2.59 -24.51 10.97
C ASN A 319 -3.57 -24.24 9.81
N THR A 320 -3.07 -24.02 8.59
CA THR A 320 -3.93 -23.78 7.42
C THR A 320 -4.91 -24.92 7.16
N LYS A 321 -4.53 -26.17 7.46
CA LYS A 321 -5.36 -27.37 7.24
C LYS A 321 -6.60 -27.44 8.13
N GLU A 322 -6.71 -26.60 9.15
CA GLU A 322 -7.89 -26.51 10.02
C GLU A 322 -8.97 -25.57 9.44
N ILE A 323 -8.60 -24.68 8.52
CA ILE A 323 -9.51 -23.71 7.91
C ILE A 323 -10.61 -24.47 7.14
N GLY A 324 -11.86 -24.05 7.33
CA GLY A 324 -13.03 -24.71 6.75
C GLY A 324 -13.52 -25.94 7.52
N THR A 325 -12.70 -26.50 8.42
CA THR A 325 -13.08 -27.64 9.28
C THR A 325 -13.52 -27.21 10.68
N ILE A 326 -13.00 -26.07 11.17
CA ILE A 326 -13.39 -25.47 12.44
C ILE A 326 -14.57 -24.49 12.27
N PRO A 327 -15.37 -24.21 13.31
CA PRO A 327 -16.41 -23.17 13.24
C PRO A 327 -15.82 -21.80 12.91
N TYR A 328 -16.57 -20.95 12.18
CA TYR A 328 -16.14 -19.61 11.81
C TYR A 328 -15.75 -18.75 13.04
N SER A 329 -16.46 -18.89 14.16
CA SER A 329 -16.13 -18.22 15.43
C SER A 329 -14.73 -18.55 15.94
N LYS A 330 -14.25 -19.79 15.74
CA LYS A 330 -12.88 -20.21 16.07
C LYS A 330 -11.87 -19.75 15.04
N PHE A 331 -12.25 -19.68 13.77
CA PHE A 331 -11.41 -19.10 12.72
C PHE A 331 -11.06 -17.64 13.01
N ILE A 332 -12.04 -16.83 13.45
CA ILE A 332 -11.85 -15.39 13.73
C ILE A 332 -11.40 -15.05 15.16
N GLU A 333 -11.34 -16.03 16.06
CA GLU A 333 -10.92 -15.82 17.45
C GLU A 333 -9.53 -15.19 17.53
N ARG A 334 -9.38 -14.13 18.33
CA ARG A 334 -8.11 -13.39 18.49
C ARG A 334 -7.02 -14.28 19.09
N SER A 335 -5.79 -14.05 18.63
CA SER A 335 -4.58 -14.68 19.18
C SER A 335 -3.88 -13.80 20.20
N SER A 336 -3.13 -14.42 21.11
CA SER A 336 -2.18 -13.70 21.97
C SER A 336 -0.89 -13.42 21.21
N ASN A 337 -0.33 -12.23 21.35
CA ASN A 337 0.92 -11.84 20.69
C ASN A 337 2.03 -11.42 21.65
N THR A 338 1.87 -11.60 22.96
CA THR A 338 2.84 -11.14 23.97
C THR A 338 4.25 -11.66 23.71
N ASN A 339 4.40 -12.98 23.51
CA ASN A 339 5.71 -13.59 23.20
C ASN A 339 6.26 -13.13 21.83
N ALA A 340 5.38 -12.90 20.86
CA ALA A 340 5.77 -12.44 19.54
C ALA A 340 6.38 -11.04 19.61
N ILE A 341 5.79 -10.11 20.37
CA ILE A 341 6.28 -8.74 20.52
C ILE A 341 7.72 -8.72 21.01
N ASP A 342 7.99 -9.38 22.13
CA ASP A 342 9.32 -9.36 22.76
C ASP A 342 10.37 -10.04 21.88
N TRP A 343 10.02 -11.21 21.33
CA TRP A 343 10.93 -11.95 20.46
C TRP A 343 11.24 -11.16 19.19
N ILE A 344 10.24 -10.58 18.52
CA ILE A 344 10.45 -9.83 17.28
C ILE A 344 11.27 -8.56 17.55
N ARG A 345 10.93 -7.79 18.59
CA ARG A 345 11.69 -6.58 18.96
C ARG A 345 13.15 -6.91 19.21
N LYS A 346 13.43 -7.90 20.06
CA LYS A 346 14.80 -8.32 20.40
C LYS A 346 15.61 -8.85 19.21
N ASN A 347 14.94 -9.42 18.20
CA ASN A 347 15.63 -10.05 17.07
C ASN A 347 15.73 -9.17 15.81
N TYR A 348 14.78 -8.26 15.60
CA TYR A 348 14.59 -7.53 14.32
C TYR A 348 14.58 -6.00 14.46
N HIS A 349 14.54 -5.44 15.68
CA HIS A 349 14.69 -3.99 15.83
C HIS A 349 16.13 -3.57 15.48
N PRO A 350 16.34 -2.47 14.72
CA PRO A 350 17.66 -2.07 14.24
C PRO A 350 18.70 -1.98 15.36
N GLN A 351 18.30 -1.47 16.53
CA GLN A 351 19.15 -1.38 17.73
C GLN A 351 19.71 -2.71 18.25
N TYR A 352 19.01 -3.84 18.05
CA TYR A 352 19.47 -5.16 18.45
C TYR A 352 20.09 -5.92 17.28
N SER A 353 19.54 -5.77 16.08
CA SER A 353 20.05 -6.42 14.87
C SER A 353 21.46 -5.97 14.54
N ILE A 354 21.80 -4.69 14.79
CA ILE A 354 23.16 -4.16 14.56
C ILE A 354 24.23 -4.94 15.34
N LYS A 355 23.94 -5.37 16.57
CA LYS A 355 24.86 -6.18 17.37
C LYS A 355 25.17 -7.51 16.68
N LYS A 356 24.13 -8.20 16.20
CA LYS A 356 24.29 -9.49 15.49
C LYS A 356 25.09 -9.33 14.18
N TRP A 357 24.84 -8.24 13.45
CA TRP A 357 25.59 -7.94 12.23
C TRP A 357 27.04 -7.62 12.54
N LYS A 358 27.32 -6.82 13.56
CA LYS A 358 28.68 -6.53 14.02
C LYS A 358 29.41 -7.83 14.40
N ASP A 359 28.87 -8.58 15.35
CA ASP A 359 29.50 -9.78 15.88
C ASP A 359 29.73 -10.82 14.76
N GLY A 360 28.77 -10.97 13.85
CA GLY A 360 28.89 -11.87 12.70
C GLY A 360 29.92 -11.41 11.67
N ILE A 361 30.02 -10.12 11.35
CA ILE A 361 31.05 -9.61 10.43
C ILE A 361 32.44 -9.79 11.05
N GLU A 362 32.61 -9.46 12.33
CA GLU A 362 33.89 -9.63 13.05
C GLU A 362 34.33 -11.10 13.07
N GLU A 363 33.40 -12.02 13.30
CA GLU A 363 33.67 -13.47 13.27
C GLU A 363 34.09 -13.93 11.86
N ILE A 364 33.40 -13.47 10.81
CA ILE A 364 33.70 -13.89 9.43
C ILE A 364 35.02 -13.29 8.94
N CYS A 365 35.32 -12.02 9.23
CA CYS A 365 36.55 -11.36 8.80
C CYS A 365 37.75 -11.72 9.69
N GLY A 366 37.54 -12.17 10.93
CA GLY A 366 38.59 -12.40 11.91
C GLY A 366 39.26 -11.10 12.37
N CYS A 367 38.52 -9.99 12.35
CA CYS A 367 39.01 -8.62 12.55
C CYS A 367 38.01 -7.80 13.37
N ARG A 368 38.46 -6.78 14.09
CA ARG A 368 37.55 -5.84 14.80
C ARG A 368 37.15 -4.69 13.88
N LEU A 369 35.89 -4.29 13.94
CA LEU A 369 35.33 -3.18 13.16
C LEU A 369 35.52 -1.84 13.89
N HIS A 370 35.64 -0.74 13.12
CA HIS A 370 35.62 0.62 13.67
C HIS A 370 34.17 1.11 13.79
N TYR A 371 33.80 1.60 14.97
CA TYR A 371 32.44 2.02 15.31
C TYR A 371 32.38 3.51 15.61
N THR A 372 31.36 4.21 15.11
CA THR A 372 31.30 5.67 15.14
C THR A 372 30.82 6.27 16.46
N THR A 373 29.98 5.57 17.26
CA THR A 373 29.69 5.99 18.66
C THR A 373 29.05 4.90 19.50
N ALA A 374 29.76 4.46 20.56
CA ALA A 374 29.38 3.62 21.70
C ALA A 374 28.02 2.87 21.71
N PHE A 375 28.09 1.54 21.82
CA PHE A 375 27.08 0.70 22.50
C PHE A 375 26.98 1.06 24.02
N SER A 376 26.92 2.35 24.37
CA SER A 376 26.82 2.80 25.75
C SER A 376 25.42 2.48 26.27
N GLY A 377 25.30 1.35 26.97
CA GLY A 377 24.10 0.93 27.69
C GLY A 377 22.90 0.76 26.76
N ILE A 378 22.61 -0.49 26.38
CA ILE A 378 21.24 -0.83 25.97
C ILE A 378 20.39 -0.73 27.24
N GLU A 379 20.08 0.49 27.67
CA GLU A 379 19.03 0.68 28.65
C GLU A 379 17.71 0.36 27.96
N GLU A 380 16.85 -0.37 28.67
CA GLU A 380 15.47 -0.73 28.31
C GLU A 380 14.54 0.50 28.17
N THR A 381 15.06 1.67 27.78
CA THR A 381 14.39 2.96 27.88
C THR A 381 13.47 3.31 26.71
N GLN A 382 13.26 2.38 25.77
CA GLN A 382 12.10 2.42 24.85
C GLN A 382 11.11 1.32 25.21
N LYS A 383 10.53 1.39 26.41
CA LYS A 383 9.17 0.88 26.63
C LYS A 383 8.24 1.86 25.92
N ASP A 384 7.73 1.38 24.80
CA ASP A 384 7.00 2.12 23.78
C ASP A 384 5.85 2.98 24.31
N THR A 385 5.64 4.10 23.62
CA THR A 385 4.38 4.85 23.59
C THR A 385 3.31 4.01 22.90
N VAL A 386 2.81 2.96 23.56
CA VAL A 386 1.55 2.35 23.17
C VAL A 386 0.49 3.44 23.24
N ALA A 387 -0.33 3.56 22.19
CA ALA A 387 -1.38 4.57 22.16
C ALA A 387 -2.24 4.45 23.42
N LYS A 388 -2.39 5.55 24.18
CA LYS A 388 -3.22 5.56 25.40
C LYS A 388 -4.68 5.22 25.10
N THR A 389 -5.16 5.64 23.93
CA THR A 389 -6.50 5.34 23.42
C THR A 389 -6.38 4.27 22.33
N PRO A 390 -7.18 3.19 22.39
CA PRO A 390 -7.14 2.15 21.36
C PRO A 390 -7.63 2.68 20.01
N TYR A 391 -6.94 2.30 18.94
CA TYR A 391 -7.39 2.53 17.57
C TYR A 391 -8.47 1.53 17.17
N TYR A 392 -9.44 1.93 16.37
CA TYR A 392 -10.37 0.99 15.74
C TYR A 392 -9.83 0.62 14.36
N LYS A 393 -9.81 -0.68 14.02
CA LYS A 393 -9.57 -1.07 12.62
C LYS A 393 -10.61 -0.42 11.71
N SER A 394 -10.18 -0.01 10.53
CA SER A 394 -11.00 0.73 9.59
C SER A 394 -12.11 -0.15 9.02
N ASN A 395 -13.34 0.38 8.93
CA ASN A 395 -14.46 -0.30 8.27
C ASN A 395 -14.23 -0.47 6.75
N TYR A 396 -13.37 0.38 6.18
CA TYR A 396 -13.02 0.47 4.77
C TYR A 396 -11.50 0.63 4.59
N LEU A 397 -10.96 0.17 3.46
CA LEU A 397 -9.57 0.40 3.06
C LEU A 397 -9.53 1.10 1.70
N ASN A 398 -8.79 2.20 1.61
CA ASN A 398 -8.54 2.86 0.34
C ASN A 398 -7.50 2.08 -0.48
N ILE A 399 -7.98 1.14 -1.30
CA ILE A 399 -7.13 0.23 -2.08
C ILE A 399 -7.34 0.30 -3.60
N MET A 400 -8.29 1.10 -4.07
CA MET A 400 -8.67 1.17 -5.49
C MET A 400 -7.47 1.49 -6.39
N ARG A 401 -6.56 2.38 -5.95
CA ARG A 401 -5.32 2.75 -6.63
C ARG A 401 -4.42 1.55 -6.95
N TYR A 402 -4.52 0.48 -6.17
CA TYR A 402 -3.66 -0.70 -6.28
C TYR A 402 -4.26 -1.82 -7.13
N PHE A 403 -5.45 -1.64 -7.69
CA PHE A 403 -6.05 -2.59 -8.64
C PHE A 403 -5.39 -2.51 -10.03
N SER A 404 -5.76 -3.45 -10.89
CA SER A 404 -5.38 -3.43 -12.32
C SER A 404 -6.38 -2.58 -13.11
N TRP A 405 -5.91 -1.52 -13.77
CA TRP A 405 -6.74 -0.56 -14.50
C TRP A 405 -6.48 -0.52 -16.01
N GLY A 406 -5.92 -1.59 -16.60
CA GLY A 406 -5.84 -1.73 -18.07
C GLY A 406 -5.15 -0.56 -18.80
N GLY A 407 -4.01 -0.07 -18.31
CA GLY A 407 -3.24 1.02 -18.94
C GLY A 407 -3.58 2.43 -18.47
N LEU A 408 -4.60 2.58 -17.60
CA LEU A 408 -4.93 3.86 -16.98
C LEU A 408 -3.76 4.42 -16.16
N ASN A 409 -3.39 5.68 -16.40
CA ASN A 409 -2.38 6.36 -15.59
C ASN A 409 -2.98 6.84 -14.27
N THR A 410 -3.10 5.89 -13.33
CA THR A 410 -3.58 6.13 -11.95
C THR A 410 -2.85 7.25 -11.19
N ALA A 411 -1.61 7.62 -11.56
CA ALA A 411 -0.89 8.71 -10.89
C ALA A 411 -1.55 10.08 -11.15
N LYS A 412 -2.38 10.17 -12.21
CA LYS A 412 -3.18 11.36 -12.54
C LYS A 412 -4.60 11.32 -11.99
N ILE A 413 -4.98 10.24 -11.31
CA ILE A 413 -6.33 10.09 -10.75
C ILE A 413 -6.25 10.44 -9.27
N PRO A 414 -6.94 11.50 -8.83
CA PRO A 414 -6.97 11.89 -7.43
C PRO A 414 -7.76 10.91 -6.57
N ASP A 415 -7.38 10.85 -5.29
CA ASP A 415 -8.12 10.16 -4.24
C ASP A 415 -9.16 11.15 -3.66
N ALA A 416 -10.43 10.90 -3.90
CA ALA A 416 -11.50 11.81 -3.52
C ALA A 416 -11.98 11.55 -2.10
N VAL A 417 -12.00 12.61 -1.30
CA VAL A 417 -12.52 12.64 0.06
C VAL A 417 -13.77 13.53 0.10
N ILE A 418 -14.88 12.96 0.55
CA ILE A 418 -16.19 13.61 0.53
C ILE A 418 -16.48 14.19 1.92
N ILE A 419 -16.73 15.50 2.02
CA ILE A 419 -17.04 16.18 3.29
C ILE A 419 -18.54 16.16 3.50
N GLY A 420 -19.00 15.50 4.56
CA GLY A 420 -20.40 15.23 4.83
C GLY A 420 -20.77 13.81 4.42
N ALA A 421 -21.25 13.02 5.38
CA ALA A 421 -21.60 11.62 5.20
C ALA A 421 -23.12 11.36 5.31
N ASP A 422 -23.92 12.41 5.14
CA ASP A 422 -25.37 12.35 5.11
C ASP A 422 -25.89 11.87 3.73
N THR A 423 -27.18 12.07 3.49
CA THR A 423 -27.84 11.69 2.23
C THR A 423 -27.25 12.42 1.02
N MET A 424 -26.77 13.66 1.17
CA MET A 424 -26.11 14.40 0.10
C MET A 424 -24.74 13.77 -0.22
N GLY A 425 -23.95 13.46 0.81
CA GLY A 425 -22.69 12.72 0.67
C GLY A 425 -22.83 11.43 -0.12
N ILE A 426 -23.77 10.58 0.29
CA ILE A 426 -24.02 9.28 -0.37
C ILE A 426 -24.44 9.47 -1.83
N ARG A 427 -25.26 10.48 -2.12
CA ARG A 427 -25.75 10.79 -3.46
C ARG A 427 -24.62 11.26 -4.38
N ILE A 428 -23.74 12.13 -3.89
CA ILE A 428 -22.56 12.58 -4.63
C ILE A 428 -21.61 11.41 -4.88
N ALA A 429 -21.38 10.54 -3.89
CA ALA A 429 -20.58 9.33 -4.10
C ALA A 429 -21.16 8.45 -5.22
N GLN A 430 -22.48 8.27 -5.28
CA GLN A 430 -23.14 7.57 -6.37
C GLN A 430 -22.92 8.26 -7.73
N TRP A 431 -23.04 9.59 -7.80
CA TRP A 431 -22.78 10.33 -9.05
C TRP A 431 -21.32 10.23 -9.49
N MET A 432 -20.38 10.27 -8.56
CA MET A 432 -18.96 10.03 -8.85
C MET A 432 -18.74 8.62 -9.41
N LEU A 433 -19.43 7.61 -8.88
CA LEU A 433 -19.39 6.26 -9.45
C LEU A 433 -19.94 6.22 -10.87
N ASP A 434 -21.02 6.94 -11.16
CA ASP A 434 -21.59 7.02 -12.50
C ASP A 434 -20.67 7.77 -13.48
N CYS A 435 -19.99 8.83 -13.03
CA CYS A 435 -18.89 9.46 -13.78
C CYS A 435 -17.76 8.47 -14.05
N ASN A 436 -17.33 7.71 -13.03
CA ASN A 436 -16.26 6.72 -13.13
C ASN A 436 -16.58 5.58 -14.10
N LYS A 437 -17.86 5.21 -14.28
CA LYS A 437 -18.31 4.25 -15.31
C LYS A 437 -18.07 4.75 -16.74
N ARG A 438 -18.12 6.07 -16.97
CA ARG A 438 -17.80 6.68 -18.27
C ARG A 438 -16.31 6.88 -18.45
N LYS A 439 -15.68 7.49 -17.45
CA LYS A 439 -14.25 7.78 -17.40
C LYS A 439 -13.84 7.82 -15.93
N THR A 440 -12.97 6.91 -15.54
CA THR A 440 -12.42 6.88 -14.18
C THR A 440 -11.72 8.21 -13.89
N THR A 441 -12.31 9.00 -13.01
CA THR A 441 -11.90 10.37 -12.69
C THR A 441 -11.44 10.47 -11.24
N TRP A 442 -12.00 9.66 -10.33
CA TRP A 442 -11.61 9.63 -8.91
C TRP A 442 -11.50 8.21 -8.37
N PHE A 443 -10.65 8.01 -7.37
CA PHE A 443 -10.77 6.89 -6.44
C PHE A 443 -11.38 7.40 -5.14
N ILE A 444 -12.60 6.96 -4.81
CA ILE A 444 -13.28 7.42 -3.59
C ILE A 444 -12.59 6.81 -2.37
N LYS A 445 -11.99 7.67 -1.54
CA LYS A 445 -11.22 7.29 -0.34
C LYS A 445 -12.12 7.15 0.89
N GLY A 446 -13.23 7.89 0.94
CA GLY A 446 -14.22 7.83 2.01
C GLY A 446 -14.79 9.20 2.36
N PHE A 447 -15.45 9.27 3.52
CA PHE A 447 -16.16 10.47 3.98
C PHE A 447 -15.51 11.12 5.19
N LEU A 448 -15.64 12.44 5.33
CA LEU A 448 -15.32 13.19 6.53
C LEU A 448 -16.59 13.69 7.18
N ASP A 449 -16.80 13.33 8.44
CA ASP A 449 -17.99 13.72 9.19
C ASP A 449 -17.66 13.86 10.67
N GLU A 450 -18.32 14.80 11.34
CA GLU A 450 -18.16 14.98 12.80
C GLU A 450 -18.77 13.81 13.58
N HIS A 451 -19.72 13.10 12.97
CA HIS A 451 -20.35 11.91 13.50
C HIS A 451 -19.87 10.67 12.74
N ILE A 452 -18.92 9.93 13.33
CA ILE A 452 -18.32 8.74 12.72
C ILE A 452 -19.31 7.58 12.46
N GLU A 453 -20.55 7.68 12.96
CA GLU A 453 -21.60 6.68 12.83
C GLU A 453 -22.63 7.01 11.73
N SER A 454 -22.44 8.14 11.03
CA SER A 454 -23.40 8.67 10.04
C SER A 454 -23.69 7.72 8.86
N LEU A 455 -22.77 6.82 8.49
CA LEU A 455 -22.93 5.91 7.34
C LEU A 455 -23.46 4.52 7.67
N ASN A 456 -23.88 4.27 8.91
CA ASN A 456 -24.17 2.92 9.42
C ASN A 456 -25.28 2.14 8.67
N ASN A 457 -25.88 2.64 7.58
CA ASN A 457 -26.98 1.95 6.87
C ASN A 457 -27.04 2.07 5.33
N THR A 458 -26.08 2.65 4.61
CA THR A 458 -26.34 3.04 3.19
C THR A 458 -25.27 2.76 2.15
N SER A 459 -24.07 2.28 2.47
CA SER A 459 -23.17 1.78 1.42
C SER A 459 -22.20 0.75 1.97
N LYS A 460 -22.20 -0.46 1.42
CA LYS A 460 -21.32 -1.54 1.92
C LYS A 460 -19.83 -1.21 1.76
N ASP A 461 -19.46 -0.33 0.83
CA ASP A 461 -18.07 -0.19 0.38
C ASP A 461 -17.39 1.15 0.68
N TYR A 462 -17.99 2.04 1.49
CA TYR A 462 -17.35 3.29 1.95
C TYR A 462 -17.69 3.59 3.40
N ASP A 463 -16.83 4.33 4.10
CA ASP A 463 -17.05 4.71 5.50
C ASP A 463 -16.53 6.12 5.81
N VAL A 464 -16.85 6.62 7.02
CA VAL A 464 -16.29 7.83 7.58
C VAL A 464 -14.84 7.54 8.00
N ILE A 465 -13.90 8.15 7.29
CA ILE A 465 -12.45 7.93 7.49
C ILE A 465 -11.82 8.88 8.50
N GLY A 466 -12.60 9.83 9.03
CA GLY A 466 -12.16 10.73 10.10
C GLY A 466 -13.03 11.96 10.24
N LYS A 467 -12.78 12.72 11.31
CA LYS A 467 -13.35 14.07 11.51
C LYS A 467 -12.53 15.12 10.78
N TRP A 468 -13.06 16.34 10.66
CA TRP A 468 -12.41 17.40 9.90
C TRP A 468 -11.06 17.83 10.49
N ASN A 469 -10.90 17.78 11.81
CA ASN A 469 -9.67 18.18 12.53
C ASN A 469 -8.63 17.07 12.70
N GLU A 470 -9.06 15.81 12.62
CA GLU A 470 -8.22 14.64 12.75
C GLU A 470 -7.64 14.20 11.39
N TRP A 471 -8.35 14.49 10.29
CA TRP A 471 -7.93 14.12 8.96
C TRP A 471 -6.80 15.00 8.42
N HIS A 472 -5.83 14.38 7.75
CA HIS A 472 -4.67 15.01 7.15
C HIS A 472 -4.66 14.71 5.65
N ARG A 473 -4.48 15.77 4.85
CA ARG A 473 -4.46 15.68 3.39
C ARG A 473 -3.18 14.99 2.90
N GLU A 474 -3.33 13.99 2.04
CA GLU A 474 -2.23 13.40 1.27
C GLU A 474 -2.07 14.09 -0.10
N PRO A 475 -0.89 13.99 -0.76
CA PRO A 475 -0.63 14.72 -2.01
C PRO A 475 -1.62 14.45 -3.15
N PHE A 476 -2.20 13.24 -3.21
CA PHE A 476 -3.17 12.86 -4.24
C PHE A 476 -4.61 13.17 -3.86
N ASP A 477 -4.86 13.68 -2.65
CA ASP A 477 -6.22 13.88 -2.16
C ASP A 477 -6.85 15.14 -2.78
N THR A 478 -8.09 14.98 -3.25
CA THR A 478 -9.00 16.07 -3.63
C THR A 478 -10.23 16.05 -2.73
N LEU A 479 -10.77 17.23 -2.44
CA LEU A 479 -11.98 17.36 -1.62
C LEU A 479 -13.22 17.49 -2.50
N LEU A 480 -14.32 16.88 -2.07
CA LEU A 480 -15.66 17.24 -2.52
C LEU A 480 -16.44 17.68 -1.29
N CYS A 481 -16.89 18.92 -1.27
CA CYS A 481 -17.84 19.31 -0.25
C CYS A 481 -19.18 18.69 -0.62
N ALA A 482 -19.83 17.97 0.29
CA ALA A 482 -21.13 17.36 0.11
C ALA A 482 -22.07 17.80 1.25
N ILE A 483 -22.09 19.12 1.49
CA ILE A 483 -22.92 19.76 2.51
C ILE A 483 -23.99 20.54 1.79
N GLU A 484 -25.26 20.21 2.06
CA GLU A 484 -26.39 20.80 1.36
C GLU A 484 -26.65 22.24 1.80
N ASP A 485 -26.60 22.54 3.10
CA ASP A 485 -26.80 23.91 3.61
C ASP A 485 -25.69 24.87 3.13
N PRO A 486 -26.03 25.97 2.43
CA PRO A 486 -25.04 26.92 1.90
C PRO A 486 -24.09 27.50 2.95
N ASN A 487 -24.59 27.83 4.14
CA ASN A 487 -23.78 28.47 5.18
C ASN A 487 -22.80 27.48 5.82
N ILE A 488 -23.24 26.24 6.07
CA ILE A 488 -22.37 25.19 6.61
C ILE A 488 -21.35 24.78 5.54
N ARG A 489 -21.77 24.65 4.27
CA ARG A 489 -20.88 24.39 3.14
C ARG A 489 -19.78 25.45 3.04
N GLN A 490 -20.14 26.73 3.09
CA GLN A 490 -19.18 27.83 3.05
C GLN A 490 -18.18 27.75 4.21
N LYS A 491 -18.64 27.50 5.44
CA LYS A 491 -17.76 27.33 6.62
C LYS A 491 -16.78 26.16 6.44
N ALA A 492 -17.27 25.02 5.95
CA ALA A 492 -16.44 23.84 5.69
C ALA A 492 -15.37 24.14 4.63
N VAL A 493 -15.77 24.75 3.52
CA VAL A 493 -14.84 25.16 2.44
C VAL A 493 -13.76 26.09 2.97
N VAL A 494 -14.14 27.14 3.71
CA VAL A 494 -13.18 28.08 4.32
C VAL A 494 -12.22 27.37 5.26
N TYR A 495 -12.73 26.48 6.13
CA TYR A 495 -11.90 25.70 7.05
C TYR A 495 -10.82 24.89 6.32
N PHE A 496 -11.19 24.15 5.27
CA PHE A 496 -10.24 23.33 4.52
C PHE A 496 -9.28 24.17 3.66
N LYS A 497 -9.76 25.27 3.06
CA LYS A 497 -8.90 26.20 2.32
C LYS A 497 -7.84 26.82 3.23
N GLN A 498 -8.23 27.30 4.42
CA GLN A 498 -7.28 27.85 5.40
C GLN A 498 -6.27 26.79 5.86
N ARG A 499 -6.70 25.55 6.06
CA ARG A 499 -5.78 24.50 6.53
C ARG A 499 -4.74 24.09 5.48
N TYR A 500 -5.09 24.10 4.20
CA TYR A 500 -4.30 23.43 3.16
C TYR A 500 -3.80 24.31 2.00
N LEU A 501 -4.20 25.59 1.91
CA LEU A 501 -3.73 26.50 0.85
C LEU A 501 -2.72 27.56 1.33
N HIS A 502 -2.22 27.49 2.57
CA HIS A 502 -1.37 28.53 3.17
C HIS A 502 0.15 28.35 3.00
N SER A 503 0.64 27.38 2.23
CA SER A 503 2.09 27.25 1.94
C SER A 503 2.40 27.48 0.46
N SER A 504 3.07 28.60 0.19
CA SER A 504 3.66 29.03 -1.09
C SER A 504 4.81 28.15 -1.60
N THR A 505 4.87 26.87 -1.22
CA THR A 505 5.88 25.89 -1.64
C THR A 505 5.37 24.81 -2.59
N ASP A 506 4.06 24.75 -2.87
CA ASP A 506 3.47 23.75 -3.78
C ASP A 506 3.39 24.29 -5.22
N THR A 507 4.53 24.60 -5.82
CA THR A 507 4.59 25.25 -7.15
C THR A 507 4.49 24.31 -8.35
N GLU A 508 4.26 23.00 -8.19
CA GLU A 508 4.20 22.08 -9.36
C GLU A 508 2.94 21.21 -9.48
N LEU A 509 2.03 21.22 -8.49
CA LEU A 509 0.78 20.45 -8.50
C LEU A 509 -0.42 21.33 -8.08
N ASN A 510 -0.62 22.47 -8.75
CA ASN A 510 -1.84 23.27 -8.62
C ASN A 510 -3.04 22.55 -9.28
N GLN A 511 -3.49 21.43 -8.70
CA GLN A 511 -4.88 21.00 -8.83
C GLN A 511 -5.70 21.79 -7.81
N SER A 512 -6.90 22.24 -8.19
CA SER A 512 -7.83 22.87 -7.26
C SER A 512 -8.05 21.95 -6.06
N LEU A 513 -8.09 22.51 -4.85
CA LEU A 513 -8.28 21.72 -3.63
C LEU A 513 -9.61 20.97 -3.67
N PHE A 514 -10.63 21.60 -4.26
CA PHE A 514 -11.95 21.03 -4.45
C PHE A 514 -12.16 20.58 -5.90
N SER A 515 -12.73 19.39 -6.05
CA SER A 515 -13.18 18.85 -7.32
C SER A 515 -14.64 19.17 -7.58
N GLU A 516 -15.01 19.30 -8.85
CA GLU A 516 -16.39 19.38 -9.30
C GLU A 516 -16.96 17.98 -9.65
N VAL A 517 -18.29 17.87 -9.69
CA VAL A 517 -19.00 16.69 -10.21
C VAL A 517 -20.04 17.14 -11.21
N ILE A 518 -19.93 16.67 -12.45
CA ILE A 518 -20.92 16.90 -13.49
C ILE A 518 -21.42 15.53 -13.93
N HIS A 519 -22.65 15.20 -13.55
CA HIS A 519 -23.22 13.89 -13.82
C HIS A 519 -23.29 13.66 -15.35
N PRO A 520 -22.94 12.47 -15.86
CA PRO A 520 -22.84 12.20 -17.31
C PRO A 520 -24.17 12.25 -18.08
N SER A 521 -25.31 12.41 -17.40
CA SER A 521 -26.62 12.63 -18.02
C SER A 521 -27.05 14.10 -18.04
N SER A 522 -26.24 15.00 -17.47
CA SER A 522 -26.45 16.44 -17.59
C SER A 522 -25.89 16.96 -18.91
N SER A 523 -26.41 18.10 -19.37
CA SER A 523 -25.96 18.82 -20.55
C SER A 523 -25.57 20.22 -20.12
N VAL A 524 -24.27 20.50 -20.11
CA VAL A 524 -23.72 21.80 -19.73
C VAL A 524 -23.03 22.36 -20.96
N SER A 525 -23.44 23.54 -21.41
CA SER A 525 -22.84 24.20 -22.56
C SER A 525 -21.35 24.46 -22.36
N ASP A 526 -20.53 24.25 -23.40
CA ASP A 526 -19.11 24.60 -23.40
C ASP A 526 -18.89 26.13 -23.27
N PHE A 527 -19.91 26.93 -23.55
CA PHE A 527 -19.91 28.38 -23.38
C PHE A 527 -20.44 28.84 -22.01
N ALA A 528 -20.78 27.92 -21.10
CA ALA A 528 -21.11 28.23 -19.72
C ALA A 528 -19.85 28.15 -18.84
N THR A 529 -19.70 29.10 -17.92
CA THR A 529 -18.58 29.11 -16.95
C THR A 529 -19.03 28.59 -15.60
N ARG A 530 -18.09 28.00 -14.85
CA ARG A 530 -18.36 27.42 -13.52
C ARG A 530 -17.21 27.73 -12.58
N GLY A 531 -17.56 28.11 -11.35
CA GLY A 531 -16.63 28.22 -10.24
C GLY A 531 -16.19 26.86 -9.69
N GLU A 532 -15.27 26.91 -8.74
CA GLU A 532 -14.70 25.73 -8.08
C GLU A 532 -15.78 24.93 -7.32
N GLY A 533 -15.69 23.60 -7.30
CA GLY A 533 -16.50 22.77 -6.40
C GLY A 533 -17.99 22.69 -6.74
N CYS A 534 -18.38 23.08 -7.95
CA CYS A 534 -19.75 22.93 -8.44
C CYS A 534 -20.18 21.45 -8.49
N ILE A 535 -21.45 21.19 -8.20
CA ILE A 535 -22.06 19.86 -8.29
C ILE A 535 -23.31 19.93 -9.15
N ILE A 536 -23.25 19.34 -10.34
CA ILE A 536 -24.32 19.30 -11.33
C ILE A 536 -24.85 17.86 -11.39
N GLY A 537 -26.02 17.66 -10.80
CA GLY A 537 -26.71 16.38 -10.73
C GLY A 537 -27.28 15.89 -12.07
N PRO A 538 -27.89 14.69 -12.07
CA PRO A 538 -28.40 14.04 -13.27
C PRO A 538 -29.51 14.82 -13.96
N HIS A 539 -29.49 14.82 -15.30
CA HIS A 539 -30.50 15.44 -16.18
C HIS A 539 -30.67 16.95 -15.97
N THR A 540 -29.65 17.63 -15.47
CA THR A 540 -29.58 19.10 -15.48
C THR A 540 -29.22 19.60 -16.87
N PHE A 541 -29.82 20.72 -17.29
CA PHE A 541 -29.47 21.44 -18.51
C PHE A 541 -29.01 22.85 -18.16
N VAL A 542 -27.80 23.23 -18.58
CA VAL A 542 -27.24 24.58 -18.40
C VAL A 542 -26.90 25.17 -19.76
N ASP A 543 -27.59 26.24 -20.13
CA ASP A 543 -27.51 26.83 -21.47
C ASP A 543 -26.30 27.78 -21.65
N VAL A 544 -26.08 28.23 -22.89
CA VAL A 544 -24.97 29.10 -23.32
C VAL A 544 -24.91 30.41 -22.52
N GLY A 545 -23.70 30.89 -22.26
CA GLY A 545 -23.46 32.18 -21.59
C GLY A 545 -23.83 32.21 -20.11
N THR A 546 -24.28 31.09 -19.53
CA THR A 546 -24.56 30.99 -18.09
C THR A 546 -23.27 31.05 -17.27
N GLU A 547 -23.29 31.80 -16.17
CA GLU A 547 -22.19 31.92 -15.21
C GLU A 547 -22.61 31.31 -13.87
N LEU A 548 -21.99 30.18 -13.48
CA LEU A 548 -22.16 29.59 -12.15
C LEU A 548 -20.98 29.98 -11.25
N GLY A 549 -21.28 30.53 -10.07
CA GLY A 549 -20.28 30.85 -9.04
C GLY A 549 -19.65 29.60 -8.41
N ASP A 550 -18.85 29.80 -7.37
CA ASP A 550 -18.19 28.72 -6.63
C ASP A 550 -19.20 27.91 -5.80
N PHE A 551 -19.02 26.59 -5.73
CA PHE A 551 -19.80 25.67 -4.90
C PHE A 551 -21.33 25.73 -5.13
N VAL A 552 -21.75 25.95 -6.37
CA VAL A 552 -23.16 25.90 -6.79
C VAL A 552 -23.60 24.46 -6.99
N TYR A 553 -24.73 24.08 -6.38
CA TYR A 553 -25.34 22.76 -6.57
C TYR A 553 -26.60 22.88 -7.42
N ILE A 554 -26.73 22.06 -8.46
CA ILE A 554 -27.89 22.05 -9.36
C ILE A 554 -28.37 20.62 -9.56
N ASN A 555 -29.62 20.36 -9.18
CA ASN A 555 -30.23 19.05 -9.28
C ASN A 555 -31.35 19.06 -10.33
N ARG A 556 -31.26 18.20 -11.35
CA ARG A 556 -32.35 17.88 -12.30
C ARG A 556 -33.20 19.09 -12.71
N SER A 557 -32.56 20.14 -13.22
CA SER A 557 -33.20 21.43 -13.49
C SER A 557 -32.75 22.04 -14.81
N TYR A 558 -33.53 22.98 -15.33
CA TYR A 558 -33.17 23.77 -16.53
C TYR A 558 -32.70 25.16 -16.11
N ILE A 559 -31.54 25.57 -16.60
CA ILE A 559 -30.98 26.92 -16.45
C ILE A 559 -30.88 27.57 -17.82
N GLY A 560 -31.65 28.64 -18.03
CA GLY A 560 -31.70 29.38 -19.30
C GLY A 560 -30.46 30.21 -19.57
N ASP A 561 -30.30 30.63 -20.82
CA ASP A 561 -29.11 31.32 -21.31
C ASP A 561 -28.81 32.63 -20.58
N HIS A 562 -27.53 33.02 -20.56
CA HIS A 562 -27.03 34.27 -19.95
C HIS A 562 -27.46 34.49 -18.49
N THR A 563 -27.78 33.42 -17.77
CA THR A 563 -28.14 33.47 -16.34
C THR A 563 -26.89 33.52 -15.48
N LYS A 564 -26.94 34.26 -14.37
CA LYS A 564 -25.86 34.35 -13.37
C LYS A 564 -26.36 33.77 -12.05
N ILE A 565 -25.68 32.74 -11.56
CA ILE A 565 -25.97 32.12 -10.26
C ILE A 565 -24.78 32.36 -9.33
N GLY A 566 -25.02 33.06 -8.23
CA GLY A 566 -24.03 33.40 -7.22
C GLY A 566 -23.41 32.19 -6.51
N ASN A 567 -22.39 32.44 -5.72
CA ASN A 567 -21.65 31.41 -4.98
C ASN A 567 -22.54 30.69 -3.97
N PHE A 568 -22.24 29.43 -3.71
CA PHE A 568 -22.91 28.60 -2.71
C PHE A 568 -24.44 28.46 -2.89
N CYS A 569 -24.98 28.75 -4.08
CA CYS A 569 -26.41 28.55 -4.34
C CYS A 569 -26.78 27.06 -4.44
N ASN A 570 -28.04 26.76 -4.15
CA ASN A 570 -28.67 25.47 -4.43
C ASN A 570 -29.85 25.67 -5.37
N ILE A 571 -29.88 24.94 -6.49
CA ILE A 571 -31.04 24.81 -7.36
C ILE A 571 -31.56 23.38 -7.21
N ASP A 572 -32.69 23.22 -6.53
CA ASP A 572 -33.23 21.91 -6.22
C ASP A 572 -33.91 21.26 -7.46
N ILE A 573 -34.45 20.07 -7.30
CA ILE A 573 -35.03 19.27 -8.39
C ILE A 573 -36.19 19.97 -9.09
N TYR A 574 -36.26 19.77 -10.41
CA TYR A 574 -37.38 20.22 -11.26
C TYR A 574 -37.61 21.73 -11.29
N CYS A 575 -36.59 22.54 -11.02
CA CYS A 575 -36.66 23.97 -11.22
C CYS A 575 -36.51 24.33 -12.71
N ARG A 576 -37.16 25.42 -13.11
CA ARG A 576 -36.97 26.06 -14.41
C ARG A 576 -36.54 27.51 -14.18
N ILE A 577 -35.26 27.77 -14.37
CA ILE A 577 -34.69 29.11 -14.31
C ILE A 577 -34.69 29.67 -15.73
N GLY A 578 -35.36 30.80 -15.93
CA GLY A 578 -35.44 31.50 -17.22
C GLY A 578 -34.11 32.09 -17.69
N CYS A 579 -34.11 32.74 -18.85
CA CYS A 579 -32.93 33.37 -19.42
C CYS A 579 -32.66 34.74 -18.78
N ASN A 580 -31.39 35.18 -18.76
CA ASN A 580 -30.95 36.46 -18.19
C ASN A 580 -31.36 36.67 -16.72
N VAL A 581 -31.47 35.58 -15.96
CA VAL A 581 -31.78 35.65 -14.52
C VAL A 581 -30.51 35.95 -13.73
N VAL A 582 -30.62 36.65 -12.60
CA VAL A 582 -29.56 36.82 -11.61
C VAL A 582 -30.02 36.24 -10.28
N ILE A 583 -29.21 35.41 -9.66
CA ILE A 583 -29.44 34.85 -8.32
C ILE A 583 -28.23 35.20 -7.47
N ASP A 584 -28.44 35.91 -6.36
CA ASP A 584 -27.36 36.29 -5.43
C ASP A 584 -26.83 35.10 -4.62
N ASP A 585 -25.67 35.29 -3.99
CA ASP A 585 -24.94 34.26 -3.25
C ASP A 585 -25.79 33.60 -2.13
N GLY A 586 -25.59 32.30 -1.93
CA GLY A 586 -26.14 31.53 -0.81
C GLY A 586 -27.64 31.24 -0.91
N ILE A 587 -28.29 31.53 -2.04
CA ILE A 587 -29.72 31.33 -2.23
C ILE A 587 -30.04 29.87 -2.56
N THR A 588 -31.08 29.34 -1.93
CA THR A 588 -31.67 28.04 -2.29
C THR A 588 -32.98 28.26 -3.04
N ILE A 589 -33.05 27.82 -4.29
CA ILE A 589 -34.27 27.76 -5.09
C ILE A 589 -34.97 26.42 -4.81
N PRO A 590 -36.17 26.42 -4.20
CA PRO A 590 -36.86 25.19 -3.82
C PRO A 590 -37.32 24.34 -5.00
N ALA A 591 -37.50 23.04 -4.77
CA ALA A 591 -37.96 22.12 -5.79
C ALA A 591 -39.22 22.59 -6.52
N GLY A 592 -39.22 22.43 -7.85
CA GLY A 592 -40.34 22.78 -8.72
C GLY A 592 -40.50 24.26 -9.04
N SER A 593 -39.64 25.15 -8.53
CA SER A 593 -39.79 26.60 -8.72
C SER A 593 -39.59 27.01 -10.18
N ILE A 594 -40.33 28.03 -10.62
CA ILE A 594 -40.20 28.63 -11.96
C ILE A 594 -39.77 30.08 -11.78
N VAL A 595 -38.56 30.41 -12.24
CA VAL A 595 -38.02 31.76 -12.21
C VAL A 595 -38.15 32.39 -13.59
N PRO A 596 -38.95 33.47 -13.77
CA PRO A 596 -39.15 34.11 -15.06
C PRO A 596 -37.87 34.72 -15.64
N ASN A 597 -37.81 34.87 -16.96
CA ASN A 597 -36.71 35.54 -17.65
C ASN A 597 -36.47 36.95 -17.10
N GLY A 598 -35.20 37.34 -16.95
CA GLY A 598 -34.82 38.69 -16.48
C GLY A 598 -35.01 38.94 -14.98
N SER A 599 -35.43 37.94 -14.21
CA SER A 599 -35.63 38.09 -12.76
C SER A 599 -34.30 38.26 -12.02
N HIS A 600 -34.33 38.98 -10.90
CA HIS A 600 -33.22 39.05 -9.95
C HIS A 600 -33.71 38.57 -8.58
N ILE A 601 -33.17 37.44 -8.11
CA ILE A 601 -33.50 36.83 -6.82
C ILE A 601 -32.40 37.20 -5.83
N THR A 602 -32.78 37.92 -4.77
CA THR A 602 -31.82 38.51 -3.82
C THR A 602 -31.83 37.83 -2.46
N ASN A 603 -32.85 37.00 -2.18
CA ASN A 603 -32.97 36.28 -0.92
C ASN A 603 -33.82 35.00 -1.04
N CYS A 604 -33.72 34.13 -0.04
CA CYS A 604 -34.46 32.86 -0.02
C CYS A 604 -35.98 33.02 0.18
N LEU A 605 -36.46 34.15 0.71
CA LEU A 605 -37.91 34.39 0.86
C LEU A 605 -38.54 34.56 -0.53
N GLU A 606 -37.94 35.41 -1.37
CA GLU A 606 -38.33 35.57 -2.77
C GLU A 606 -38.36 34.24 -3.51
N ALA A 607 -37.33 33.41 -3.33
CA ALA A 607 -37.26 32.09 -3.96
C ALA A 607 -38.42 31.17 -3.58
N ASN A 608 -38.91 31.21 -2.32
CA ASN A 608 -40.02 30.37 -1.87
C ASN A 608 -41.35 30.74 -2.53
N TYR A 609 -41.55 31.99 -2.93
CA TYR A 609 -42.78 32.42 -3.63
C TYR A 609 -42.82 31.98 -5.11
N LEU A 610 -41.73 31.41 -5.63
CA LEU A 610 -41.62 30.95 -7.02
C LEU A 610 -42.05 29.49 -7.20
N GLN A 611 -42.41 28.81 -6.11
CA GLN A 611 -43.05 27.51 -6.19
C GLN A 611 -44.44 27.66 -6.81
N PRO A 612 -44.84 26.78 -7.74
CA PRO A 612 -46.22 26.75 -8.20
C PRO A 612 -47.14 26.55 -6.99
N GLU A 613 -48.23 27.32 -6.92
CA GLU A 613 -49.26 27.07 -5.90
C GLU A 613 -49.61 25.59 -5.94
N ARG A 614 -49.50 24.91 -4.79
CA ARG A 614 -50.09 23.57 -4.64
C ARG A 614 -51.58 23.78 -4.84
N GLY A 615 -52.07 23.61 -6.07
CA GLY A 615 -53.49 23.62 -6.37
C GLY A 615 -54.17 22.75 -5.33
N GLY A 616 -55.10 23.35 -4.59
CA GLY A 616 -55.86 22.64 -3.57
C GLY A 616 -56.46 21.40 -4.20
N LEU A 617 -55.98 20.23 -3.80
CA LEU A 617 -56.75 19.00 -3.86
C LEU A 617 -57.81 19.09 -2.76
N ASN A 618 -58.76 20.01 -2.96
CA ASN A 618 -60.09 19.97 -2.38
C ASN A 618 -61.03 20.06 -3.57
N ASP A 619 -61.29 18.92 -4.19
CA ASP A 619 -62.63 18.40 -4.52
C ASP A 619 -62.51 17.03 -5.20
#